data_AF-A0A7T7HCB0-F1
#
_entry.id   AF-A0A7T7HCB0-F1
#
_cell.length_a   1.000
_cell.length_b   1.000
_cell.length_c   1.000
_cell.angle_alpha   90.00
_cell.angle_beta   90.00
_cell.angle_gamma   90.00
#
_symmetry.space_group_name_H-M   'P 1'
#
loop_
_entity.id
_entity.type
_entity.pdbx_description
1 polymer ?
#
loop_
_entity_poly.entity_id
_entity_poly.type
_entity_poly.pdbx_seq_one_letter_code
_entity_poly.pdbx_strand_id
1 'polypeptide(L)'
;MKKILFIFFLLMLLLSCNNKVKENIQKEPVPILITVDYYPTFHQSIETIIDLKSKYILFYSPGSFLPEPPPPPSKNKELYQEEKNKYQQYLAMHPKPIPFKTSIEEKDIQKVREILNSFQKEDFDDKDTPTIDGMSINIVVVYSNDKIKQMRPLNNPTLKQEELYKEILNLLMLKNTDENNSIIIKNLIR
;
A
#
# COMPACT_ATOMS: atom_id res chain seq x y z
N MET A 1 44.84 53.64 -29.32
CA MET A 1 44.94 52.70 -28.18
C MET A 1 43.70 52.69 -27.28
N LYS A 2 43.11 53.84 -26.90
CA LYS A 2 41.91 53.91 -26.03
C LYS A 2 40.67 53.15 -26.55
N LYS A 3 40.42 53.13 -27.88
CA LYS A 3 39.27 52.42 -28.48
C LYS A 3 39.40 50.89 -28.43
N ILE A 4 40.63 50.35 -28.49
CA ILE A 4 40.88 48.89 -28.43
C ILE A 4 40.69 48.38 -27.00
N LEU A 5 41.13 49.16 -26.01
CA LEU A 5 40.95 48.83 -24.60
C LEU A 5 39.46 48.77 -24.20
N PHE A 6 38.64 49.65 -24.80
CA PHE A 6 37.20 49.68 -24.57
C PHE A 6 36.48 48.45 -25.15
N ILE A 7 36.92 47.97 -26.32
CA ILE A 7 36.38 46.75 -26.94
C ILE A 7 36.73 45.51 -26.11
N PHE A 8 37.95 45.44 -25.57
CA PHE A 8 38.37 44.34 -24.69
C PHE A 8 37.57 44.32 -23.37
N PHE A 9 37.26 45.50 -22.82
CA PHE A 9 36.43 45.63 -21.62
C PHE A 9 34.97 45.20 -21.87
N LEU A 10 34.42 45.51 -23.05
CA LEU A 10 33.07 45.07 -23.44
C LEU A 10 33.00 43.54 -23.64
N LEU A 11 34.04 42.94 -24.21
CA LEU A 11 34.11 41.49 -24.42
C LEU A 11 34.14 40.71 -23.09
N MET A 12 34.82 41.25 -22.08
CA MET A 12 34.91 40.65 -20.75
C MET A 12 33.58 40.69 -19.98
N LEU A 13 32.72 41.70 -20.22
CA LEU A 13 31.39 41.77 -19.64
C LEU A 13 30.43 40.71 -20.22
N LEU A 14 30.59 40.34 -21.49
CA LEU A 14 29.77 39.31 -22.14
C LEU A 14 30.11 37.89 -21.66
N LEU A 15 31.36 37.64 -21.26
CA LEU A 15 31.81 36.34 -20.73
C LEU A 15 31.45 36.12 -19.25
N SER A 16 31.01 37.16 -18.54
CA SER A 16 30.67 37.06 -17.10
C SER A 16 29.23 36.58 -16.84
N CYS A 17 28.38 36.51 -17.87
CA CYS A 17 27.13 35.75 -17.82
C CYS A 17 27.39 34.26 -18.01
N ASN A 18 28.20 33.67 -17.11
CA ASN A 18 28.10 32.26 -16.83
C ASN A 18 26.77 32.06 -16.11
N ASN A 19 25.70 31.92 -16.90
CA ASN A 19 24.54 31.19 -16.44
C ASN A 19 25.08 29.83 -16.02
N LYS A 20 25.22 29.64 -14.70
CA LYS A 20 25.20 28.31 -14.12
C LYS A 20 23.91 27.72 -14.67
N VAL A 21 24.03 26.94 -15.75
CA VAL A 21 23.04 25.96 -16.12
C VAL A 21 22.96 25.13 -14.87
N LYS A 22 21.98 25.46 -14.02
CA LYS A 22 21.44 24.49 -13.09
C LYS A 22 20.97 23.41 -14.04
N GLU A 23 21.79 22.38 -14.22
CA GLU A 23 21.28 21.09 -14.62
C GLU A 23 20.06 20.91 -13.73
N ASN A 24 18.89 21.00 -14.35
CA ASN A 24 17.67 20.53 -13.73
C ASN A 24 17.92 19.04 -13.60
N ILE A 25 18.60 18.63 -12.53
CA ILE A 25 18.62 17.25 -12.09
C ILE A 25 17.15 16.97 -11.84
N GLN A 26 16.49 16.41 -12.86
CA GLN A 26 15.14 15.91 -12.74
C GLN A 26 15.24 14.83 -11.69
N LYS A 27 14.90 15.19 -10.45
CA LYS A 27 14.87 14.22 -9.35
C LYS A 27 13.93 13.13 -9.81
N GLU A 28 14.41 11.89 -9.74
CA GLU A 28 13.57 10.75 -10.04
C GLU A 28 12.31 10.82 -9.16
N PRO A 29 11.14 10.53 -9.74
CA PRO A 29 9.89 10.60 -8.99
C PRO A 29 9.92 9.56 -7.89
N VAL A 30 9.60 9.99 -6.67
CA VAL A 30 9.56 9.12 -5.49
C VAL A 30 8.11 8.74 -5.15
N PRO A 31 7.85 7.54 -4.64
CA PRO A 31 6.50 7.20 -4.18
C PRO A 31 6.15 8.03 -2.93
N ILE A 32 4.94 8.57 -2.92
CA ILE A 32 4.43 9.45 -1.85
C ILE A 32 3.20 8.89 -1.14
N LEU A 33 2.42 8.04 -1.81
CA LEU A 33 1.22 7.42 -1.27
C LEU A 33 1.10 6.01 -1.85
N ILE A 34 0.71 5.06 -1.00
CA ILE A 34 0.35 3.70 -1.41
C ILE A 34 -1.02 3.40 -0.83
N THR A 35 -1.92 2.86 -1.63
CA THR A 35 -3.15 2.23 -1.14
C THR A 35 -3.11 0.75 -1.45
N VAL A 36 -3.58 -0.06 -0.52
CA VAL A 36 -3.75 -1.50 -0.69
C VAL A 36 -5.15 -1.87 -0.27
N ASP A 37 -5.94 -2.35 -1.23
CA ASP A 37 -7.27 -2.88 -0.98
C ASP A 37 -7.19 -4.41 -0.98
N TYR A 38 -7.74 -5.00 0.06
CA TYR A 38 -7.86 -6.44 0.23
C TYR A 38 -9.33 -6.83 0.09
N TYR A 39 -9.63 -7.72 -0.85
CA TYR A 39 -10.96 -8.27 -1.12
C TYR A 39 -10.96 -9.79 -0.88
N PRO A 40 -10.87 -10.24 0.38
CA PRO A 40 -11.03 -11.64 0.72
C PRO A 40 -12.50 -12.08 0.58
N THR A 41 -12.74 -13.30 0.12
CA THR A 41 -14.07 -13.94 0.12
C THR A 41 -14.50 -14.39 1.52
N PHE A 42 -13.55 -14.53 2.43
CA PHE A 42 -13.76 -14.99 3.80
C PHE A 42 -13.95 -13.83 4.79
N HIS A 43 -13.89 -12.58 4.36
CA HIS A 43 -14.02 -11.43 5.27
C HIS A 43 -14.50 -10.19 4.50
N GLN A 44 -14.97 -9.16 5.21
CA GLN A 44 -15.21 -7.89 4.54
C GLN A 44 -13.92 -7.26 4.01
N SER A 45 -14.05 -6.44 2.95
CA SER A 45 -12.94 -5.74 2.35
C SER A 45 -12.23 -4.82 3.34
N ILE A 46 -10.92 -4.76 3.23
CA ILE A 46 -10.05 -3.94 4.07
C ILE A 46 -9.26 -3.02 3.15
N GLU A 47 -9.05 -1.79 3.57
CA GLU A 47 -8.20 -0.83 2.88
C GLU A 47 -7.11 -0.34 3.81
N THR A 48 -5.90 -0.26 3.27
CA THR A 48 -4.74 0.32 3.92
C THR A 48 -4.20 1.47 3.10
N ILE A 49 -3.98 2.62 3.75
CA ILE A 49 -3.35 3.78 3.14
C ILE A 49 -2.03 4.05 3.85
N ILE A 50 -0.95 4.17 3.08
CA ILE A 50 0.39 4.52 3.56
C ILE A 50 0.79 5.83 2.90
N ASP A 51 0.75 6.90 3.68
CA ASP A 51 1.21 8.20 3.22
C ASP A 51 2.68 8.37 3.61
N LEU A 52 3.57 8.13 2.65
CA LEU A 52 5.02 8.23 2.83
C LEU A 52 5.50 9.69 2.94
N LYS A 53 4.69 10.65 2.51
CA LYS A 53 4.98 12.08 2.62
C LYS A 53 4.62 12.61 4.00
N SER A 54 3.42 12.29 4.48
CA SER A 54 2.89 12.71 5.78
C SER A 54 3.23 11.73 6.90
N LYS A 55 3.88 10.60 6.58
CA LYS A 55 4.43 9.59 7.50
C LYS A 55 3.38 8.95 8.41
N TYR A 56 2.30 8.45 7.81
CA TYR A 56 1.32 7.64 8.54
C TYR A 56 0.85 6.43 7.75
N ILE A 57 0.33 5.45 8.50
CA ILE A 57 -0.44 4.33 7.98
C ILE A 57 -1.85 4.38 8.57
N LEU A 58 -2.84 4.07 7.74
CA LEU A 58 -4.25 3.98 8.07
C LEU A 58 -4.74 2.59 7.67
N PHE A 59 -5.49 1.94 8.54
CA PHE A 59 -6.17 0.68 8.30
C PHE A 59 -7.65 0.88 8.59
N TYR A 60 -8.52 0.48 7.67
CA TYR A 60 -9.96 0.58 7.85
C TYR A 60 -10.71 -0.39 6.95
N SER A 61 -12.02 -0.47 7.12
CA SER A 61 -12.90 -1.12 6.14
C SER A 61 -13.82 -0.07 5.53
N PRO A 62 -13.90 0.01 4.19
CA PRO A 62 -14.77 0.98 3.51
C PRO A 62 -16.25 0.58 3.59
N GLY A 63 -16.54 -0.70 3.88
CA GLY A 63 -17.90 -1.24 3.97
C GLY A 63 -18.46 -1.29 5.39
N SER A 64 -19.79 -1.47 5.49
CA SER A 64 -20.44 -1.77 6.77
C SER A 64 -20.17 -3.22 7.18
N PHE A 65 -19.91 -3.45 8.47
CA PHE A 65 -19.72 -4.79 9.02
C PHE A 65 -21.02 -5.56 9.11
N LEU A 66 -21.15 -6.56 8.23
CA LEU A 66 -22.31 -7.43 8.09
C LEU A 66 -21.84 -8.90 8.15
N PRO A 67 -21.73 -9.50 9.35
CA PRO A 67 -21.41 -10.91 9.46
C PRO A 67 -22.55 -11.74 8.85
N GLU A 68 -22.21 -12.92 8.31
CA GLU A 68 -23.22 -13.87 7.84
C GLU A 68 -24.24 -14.16 8.94
N PRO A 69 -25.55 -14.24 8.62
CA PRO A 69 -26.55 -14.60 9.62
C PRO A 69 -26.33 -16.03 10.11
N PRO A 70 -26.68 -16.34 11.38
CA PRO A 70 -26.65 -17.71 11.86
C PRO A 70 -27.57 -18.61 11.03
N PRO A 71 -27.27 -19.91 10.91
CA PRO A 71 -28.16 -20.85 10.27
C PRO A 71 -29.53 -20.88 10.99
N PRO A 72 -30.62 -21.19 10.26
CA PRO A 72 -31.94 -21.32 10.88
C PRO A 72 -31.91 -22.39 11.99
N PRO A 73 -32.59 -22.16 13.12
CA PRO A 73 -32.46 -23.03 14.29
C PRO A 73 -33.00 -24.44 14.01
N SER A 74 -32.17 -25.44 14.29
CA SER A 74 -32.61 -26.84 14.26
C SER A 74 -33.69 -27.13 15.32
N LYS A 75 -34.64 -28.02 14.97
CA LYS A 75 -35.63 -28.54 15.94
C LYS A 75 -35.00 -29.49 16.97
N ASN A 76 -33.84 -30.06 16.66
CA ASN A 76 -33.09 -30.90 17.58
C ASN A 76 -32.22 -29.99 18.48
N LYS A 77 -32.41 -30.08 19.80
CA LYS A 77 -31.71 -29.26 20.80
C LYS A 77 -30.19 -29.44 20.77
N GLU A 78 -29.69 -30.65 20.58
CA GLU A 78 -28.25 -30.93 20.53
C GLU A 78 -27.63 -30.32 19.28
N LEU A 79 -28.27 -30.54 18.13
CA LEU A 79 -27.84 -29.97 16.84
C LEU A 79 -27.88 -28.43 16.87
N TYR A 80 -28.92 -27.85 17.46
CA TYR A 80 -29.02 -26.39 17.65
C TYR A 80 -27.85 -25.83 18.48
N GLN A 81 -27.46 -26.52 19.56
CA GLN A 81 -26.34 -26.07 20.39
C GLN A 81 -25.01 -26.19 19.65
N GLU A 82 -24.82 -27.23 18.86
CA GLU A 82 -23.65 -27.40 17.99
C GLU A 82 -23.56 -26.30 16.93
N GLU A 83 -24.66 -26.02 16.23
CA GLU A 83 -24.77 -24.94 15.23
C GLU A 83 -24.46 -23.57 15.85
N LYS A 84 -25.00 -23.29 17.04
CA LYS A 84 -24.72 -22.06 17.79
C LYS A 84 -23.23 -21.93 18.12
N ASN A 85 -22.59 -23.01 18.58
CA ASN A 85 -21.17 -23.00 18.92
C ASN A 85 -20.30 -22.79 17.66
N LYS A 86 -20.62 -23.46 16.55
CA LYS A 86 -19.95 -23.27 15.25
C LYS A 86 -20.07 -21.82 14.77
N TYR A 87 -21.25 -21.22 14.92
CA TYR A 87 -21.45 -19.83 14.54
C TYR A 87 -20.66 -18.85 15.43
N GLN A 88 -20.54 -19.11 16.74
CA GLN A 88 -19.66 -18.30 17.60
C GLN A 88 -18.18 -18.42 17.21
N GLN A 89 -17.74 -19.62 16.82
CA GLN A 89 -16.38 -19.82 16.29
C GLN A 89 -16.17 -19.07 14.98
N TYR A 90 -17.15 -19.08 14.08
CA TYR A 90 -17.14 -18.27 12.86
C TYR A 90 -16.98 -16.78 13.19
N LEU A 91 -17.81 -16.22 14.06
CA LEU A 91 -17.70 -14.80 14.45
C LEU A 91 -16.33 -14.44 15.06
N ALA A 92 -15.73 -15.37 15.82
CA ALA A 92 -14.40 -15.18 16.39
C ALA A 92 -13.27 -15.19 15.34
N MET A 93 -13.45 -15.95 14.24
CA MET A 93 -12.51 -15.98 13.11
C MET A 93 -12.66 -14.80 12.15
N HIS A 94 -13.83 -14.14 12.16
CA HIS A 94 -14.17 -13.02 11.28
C HIS A 94 -14.61 -11.78 12.08
N PRO A 95 -13.75 -11.26 12.97
CA PRO A 95 -14.13 -10.17 13.85
C PRO A 95 -14.25 -8.85 13.09
N LYS A 96 -14.95 -7.88 13.68
CA LYS A 96 -15.07 -6.54 13.08
C LYS A 96 -13.70 -5.82 13.09
N PRO A 97 -13.22 -5.28 11.95
CA PRO A 97 -12.03 -4.47 11.92
C PRO A 97 -12.29 -3.12 12.60
N ILE A 98 -11.31 -2.69 13.37
CA ILE A 98 -11.32 -1.40 14.05
C ILE A 98 -10.41 -0.45 13.28
N PRO A 99 -10.93 0.67 12.76
CA PRO A 99 -10.10 1.60 12.01
C PRO A 99 -9.04 2.22 12.92
N PHE A 100 -7.80 2.29 12.45
CA PHE A 100 -6.73 2.96 13.18
C PHE A 100 -5.80 3.72 12.26
N LYS A 101 -5.24 4.82 12.78
CA LYS A 101 -4.19 5.61 12.14
C LYS A 101 -3.02 5.73 13.10
N THR A 102 -1.80 5.53 12.61
CA THR A 102 -0.60 5.77 13.41
C THR A 102 0.57 6.22 12.56
N SER A 103 1.61 6.75 13.20
CA SER A 103 2.83 7.20 12.53
C SER A 103 3.71 6.03 12.11
N ILE A 104 4.42 6.22 10.99
CA ILE A 104 5.45 5.30 10.48
C ILE A 104 6.82 5.98 10.56
N GLU A 105 7.86 5.19 10.81
CA GLU A 105 9.22 5.72 10.98
C GLU A 105 9.90 5.87 9.62
N GLU A 106 10.93 6.72 9.53
CA GLU A 106 11.69 6.91 8.28
C GLU A 106 12.33 5.61 7.79
N LYS A 107 12.74 4.72 8.71
CA LYS A 107 13.28 3.39 8.37
C LYS A 107 12.25 2.52 7.62
N ASP A 108 10.99 2.57 8.04
CA ASP A 108 9.90 1.79 7.44
C ASP A 108 9.56 2.36 6.06
N ILE A 109 9.50 3.70 5.96
CA ILE A 109 9.32 4.43 4.69
C ILE A 109 10.43 4.08 3.69
N GLN A 110 11.67 4.09 4.15
CA GLN A 110 12.82 3.81 3.30
C GLN A 110 12.81 2.38 2.78
N LYS A 111 12.44 1.41 3.62
CA LYS A 111 12.30 0.01 3.21
C LYS A 111 11.23 -0.18 2.13
N VAL A 112 10.07 0.45 2.29
CA VAL A 112 9.00 0.43 1.27
C VAL A 112 9.47 1.09 -0.04
N ARG A 113 10.19 2.21 0.04
CA ARG A 113 10.79 2.87 -1.14
C ARG A 113 11.80 1.98 -1.84
N GLU A 114 12.65 1.29 -1.10
CA GLU A 114 13.66 0.38 -1.65
C GLU A 114 13.02 -0.77 -2.44
N ILE A 115 11.95 -1.36 -1.90
CA ILE A 115 11.16 -2.37 -2.60
C ILE A 115 10.63 -1.80 -3.92
N LEU A 116 9.90 -0.67 -3.87
CA LEU A 116 9.32 -0.04 -5.06
C LEU A 116 10.36 0.42 -6.10
N ASN A 117 11.52 0.91 -5.66
CA ASN A 117 12.60 1.31 -6.56
C ASN A 117 13.26 0.11 -7.25
N SER A 118 13.11 -1.10 -6.70
CA SER A 118 13.61 -2.34 -7.29
C SER A 118 12.66 -2.94 -8.34
N PHE A 119 11.44 -2.42 -8.47
CA PHE A 119 10.45 -2.93 -9.42
C PHE A 119 10.92 -2.73 -10.85
N GLN A 120 10.78 -3.77 -11.65
CA GLN A 120 10.89 -3.70 -13.11
C GLN A 120 9.53 -3.34 -13.72
N LYS A 121 9.50 -3.13 -15.04
CA LYS A 121 8.27 -2.75 -15.73
C LYS A 121 7.18 -3.81 -15.53
N GLU A 122 7.56 -5.07 -15.57
CA GLU A 122 6.68 -6.25 -15.48
C GLU A 122 6.07 -6.39 -14.09
N ASP A 123 6.70 -5.83 -13.05
CA ASP A 123 6.16 -5.82 -11.68
C ASP A 123 4.97 -4.85 -11.52
N PHE A 124 4.74 -3.98 -12.51
CA PHE A 124 3.56 -3.12 -12.57
C PHE A 124 2.47 -3.66 -13.49
N ASP A 125 2.71 -4.78 -14.17
CA ASP A 125 1.75 -5.38 -15.09
C ASP A 125 0.89 -6.42 -14.36
N ASP A 126 -0.40 -6.46 -14.73
CA ASP A 126 -1.34 -7.46 -14.23
C ASP A 126 -1.19 -8.76 -15.01
N LYS A 127 -1.27 -9.89 -14.31
CA LYS A 127 -1.36 -11.21 -14.96
C LYS A 127 -2.82 -11.65 -14.99
N ASP A 128 -3.34 -11.89 -16.20
CA ASP A 128 -4.69 -12.43 -16.39
C ASP A 128 -4.71 -13.95 -16.10
N THR A 129 -4.60 -14.32 -14.82
CA THR A 129 -4.76 -15.70 -14.37
C THR A 129 -6.00 -15.84 -13.49
N PRO A 130 -6.80 -16.92 -13.64
CA PRO A 130 -7.97 -17.14 -12.80
C PRO A 130 -7.59 -17.23 -11.31
N THR A 131 -8.40 -16.59 -10.47
CA THR A 131 -8.30 -16.59 -9.00
C THR A 131 -8.69 -17.96 -8.44
N ILE A 132 -7.89 -18.53 -7.53
CA ILE A 132 -8.05 -19.88 -6.96
C ILE A 132 -8.27 -19.87 -5.44
N ASP A 133 -7.78 -18.86 -4.72
CA ASP A 133 -7.74 -18.75 -3.24
C ASP A 133 -8.83 -17.83 -2.66
N GLY A 134 -9.60 -17.16 -3.52
CA GLY A 134 -10.67 -16.26 -3.10
C GLY A 134 -10.19 -14.98 -2.43
N MET A 135 -8.97 -14.49 -2.68
CA MET A 135 -8.51 -13.16 -2.26
C MET A 135 -8.04 -12.35 -3.47
N SER A 136 -8.56 -11.12 -3.62
CA SER A 136 -8.02 -10.16 -4.59
C SER A 136 -7.35 -9.01 -3.86
N ILE A 137 -6.21 -8.57 -4.39
CA ILE A 137 -5.45 -7.43 -3.87
C ILE A 137 -5.34 -6.39 -4.99
N ASN A 138 -5.61 -5.14 -4.65
CA ASN A 138 -5.38 -3.99 -5.52
C ASN A 138 -4.38 -3.05 -4.84
N ILE A 139 -3.27 -2.75 -5.50
CA ILE A 139 -2.25 -1.84 -4.98
C ILE A 139 -2.16 -0.64 -5.92
N VAL A 140 -2.26 0.58 -5.37
CA VAL A 140 -2.06 1.81 -6.11
C VAL A 140 -0.89 2.57 -5.51
N VAL A 141 0.04 3.02 -6.35
CA VAL A 141 1.20 3.83 -5.96
C VAL A 141 1.12 5.17 -6.65
N VAL A 142 1.11 6.24 -5.87
CA VAL A 142 1.18 7.62 -6.36
C VAL A 142 2.59 8.15 -6.17
N TYR A 143 3.15 8.72 -7.22
CA TYR A 143 4.48 9.30 -7.24
C TYR A 143 4.46 10.83 -7.14
N SER A 144 5.57 11.42 -6.73
CA SER A 144 5.74 12.88 -6.53
C SER A 144 5.59 13.74 -7.79
N ASN A 145 5.48 13.11 -8.97
CA ASN A 145 5.26 13.76 -10.27
C ASN A 145 3.86 13.48 -10.83
N ASP A 146 2.90 13.15 -9.96
CA ASP A 146 1.50 12.85 -10.28
C ASP A 146 1.29 11.60 -11.16
N LYS A 147 2.34 10.80 -11.39
CA LYS A 147 2.19 9.47 -12.00
C LYS A 147 1.53 8.53 -11.00
N ILE A 148 0.59 7.74 -11.51
CA ILE A 148 -0.11 6.69 -10.77
C ILE A 148 0.20 5.35 -11.42
N LYS A 149 0.53 4.36 -10.60
CA LYS A 149 0.69 2.96 -11.00
C LYS A 149 -0.30 2.13 -10.21
N GLN A 150 -1.01 1.25 -10.89
CA GLN A 150 -1.94 0.31 -10.29
C GLN A 150 -1.49 -1.10 -10.67
N MET A 151 -1.53 -2.01 -9.71
CA MET A 151 -1.24 -3.43 -9.89
C MET A 151 -2.27 -4.25 -9.13
N ARG A 152 -2.71 -5.34 -9.75
CA ARG A 152 -3.66 -6.31 -9.23
C ARG A 152 -2.97 -7.67 -9.27
N PRO A 153 -2.08 -7.97 -8.29
CA PRO A 153 -1.26 -9.17 -8.33
C PRO A 153 -2.05 -10.49 -8.45
N LEU A 154 -3.37 -10.49 -8.18
CA LEU A 154 -4.20 -11.69 -8.08
C LEU A 154 -3.43 -12.77 -7.29
N ASN A 155 -3.65 -14.04 -7.60
CA ASN A 155 -3.05 -15.18 -6.88
C ASN A 155 -1.67 -15.54 -7.44
N ASN A 156 -1.11 -14.70 -8.30
CA ASN A 156 0.16 -14.95 -8.96
C ASN A 156 1.04 -13.70 -8.94
N PRO A 157 1.27 -13.11 -7.74
CA PRO A 157 2.12 -11.94 -7.61
C PRO A 157 3.51 -12.24 -8.18
N THR A 158 4.18 -11.22 -8.70
CA THR A 158 5.65 -11.30 -8.84
C THR A 158 6.28 -11.34 -7.44
N LEU A 159 7.51 -11.82 -7.33
CA LEU A 159 8.23 -11.82 -6.05
C LEU A 159 8.31 -10.41 -5.44
N LYS A 160 8.33 -9.37 -6.28
CA LYS A 160 8.39 -7.97 -5.86
C LYS A 160 7.04 -7.43 -5.40
N GLN A 161 5.96 -7.78 -6.09
CA GLN A 161 4.61 -7.50 -5.61
C GLN A 161 4.36 -8.18 -4.26
N GLU A 162 4.81 -9.43 -4.12
CA GLU A 162 4.71 -10.20 -2.88
C GLU A 162 5.52 -9.58 -1.74
N GLU A 163 6.77 -9.20 -2.00
CA GLU A 163 7.63 -8.50 -1.06
C GLU A 163 6.96 -7.20 -0.57
N LEU A 164 6.37 -6.41 -1.47
CA LEU A 164 5.70 -5.16 -1.13
C LEU A 164 4.49 -5.37 -0.22
N TYR A 165 3.53 -6.21 -0.61
CA TYR A 165 2.30 -6.34 0.20
C TYR A 165 2.59 -7.02 1.55
N LYS A 166 3.54 -7.96 1.63
CA LYS A 166 3.96 -8.58 2.89
C LYS A 166 4.63 -7.56 3.81
N GLU A 167 5.47 -6.68 3.27
CA GLU A 167 6.07 -5.62 4.08
C GLU A 167 5.01 -4.68 4.67
N ILE A 168 4.00 -4.34 3.88
CA ILE A 168 2.86 -3.51 4.33
C ILE A 168 2.07 -4.22 5.43
N LEU A 169 1.74 -5.50 5.26
CA LEU A 169 1.04 -6.28 6.28
C LEU A 169 1.85 -6.43 7.57
N ASN A 170 3.17 -6.62 7.46
CA ASN A 170 4.06 -6.66 8.62
C ASN A 170 4.10 -5.33 9.37
N LEU A 171 4.15 -4.21 8.63
CA LEU A 171 4.08 -2.87 9.22
C LEU A 171 2.74 -2.66 9.94
N LEU A 172 1.63 -3.08 9.34
CA LEU A 172 0.32 -3.06 9.99
C LEU A 172 0.31 -3.89 11.28
N MET A 173 0.82 -5.13 11.25
CA MET A 173 0.92 -5.97 12.43
C MET A 173 1.74 -5.33 13.55
N LEU A 174 2.87 -4.71 13.21
CA LEU A 174 3.74 -4.04 14.17
C LEU A 174 3.08 -2.82 14.83
N LYS A 175 2.26 -2.10 14.04
CA LYS A 175 1.61 -0.85 14.44
C LYS A 175 0.25 -1.04 15.09
N ASN A 176 -0.36 -2.20 14.87
CA ASN A 176 -1.67 -2.54 15.39
C ASN A 176 -1.65 -2.83 16.89
N THR A 177 -2.66 -2.34 17.61
CA THR A 177 -2.85 -2.58 19.06
C THR A 177 -4.13 -3.37 19.36
N ASP A 178 -4.92 -3.70 18.35
CA ASP A 178 -6.23 -4.34 18.51
C ASP A 178 -6.17 -5.85 18.16
N GLU A 179 -6.78 -6.68 19.00
CA GLU A 179 -6.74 -8.13 18.82
C GLU A 179 -7.53 -8.60 17.59
N ASN A 180 -8.69 -7.98 17.31
CA ASN A 180 -9.50 -8.32 16.13
C ASN A 180 -8.73 -8.02 14.85
N ASN A 181 -8.12 -6.84 14.78
CA ASN A 181 -7.26 -6.49 13.66
C ASN A 181 -6.09 -7.47 13.50
N SER A 182 -5.53 -7.97 14.61
CA SER A 182 -4.46 -8.98 14.55
C SER A 182 -4.92 -10.28 13.89
N ILE A 183 -6.15 -10.73 14.17
CA ILE A 183 -6.75 -11.91 13.52
C ILE A 183 -6.92 -11.66 12.02
N ILE A 184 -7.46 -10.49 11.66
CA ILE A 184 -7.72 -10.11 10.26
C ILE A 184 -6.41 -10.03 9.47
N ILE A 185 -5.43 -9.27 9.95
CA ILE A 185 -4.16 -9.06 9.25
C ILE A 185 -3.40 -10.39 9.10
N LYS A 186 -3.43 -11.28 10.10
CA LYS A 186 -2.84 -12.63 9.98
C LYS A 186 -3.49 -13.45 8.87
N ASN A 187 -4.81 -13.33 8.69
CA ASN A 187 -5.50 -14.01 7.59
C ASN A 187 -5.16 -13.44 6.21
N LEU A 188 -4.72 -12.18 6.13
CA LEU A 188 -4.26 -11.55 4.89
C LEU A 188 -2.80 -11.90 4.52
N ILE A 189 -1.99 -12.38 5.47
CA ILE A 189 -0.58 -12.76 5.25
C ILE A 189 -0.44 -14.17 4.64
N ARG A 190 -1.46 -15.02 4.83
CA ARG A 190 -1.49 -16.43 4.39
C ARG A 190 -1.22 -16.60 2.91
#